data_AF-A0A2D7ZUG1-F1
#
_entry.id   AF-A0A2D7ZUG1-F1
#
_cell.length_a   1.000
_cell.length_b   1.000
_cell.length_c   1.000
_cell.angle_alpha   90.00
_cell.angle_beta   90.00
_cell.angle_gamma   90.00
#
_symmetry.space_group_name_H-M   'P 1'
#
loop_
_entity.id
_entity.type
_entity.pdbx_description
1 polymer ?
#
loop_
_entity_poly.entity_id
_entity_poly.type
_entity_poly.pdbx_seq_one_letter_code
_entity_poly.pdbx_strand_id
1 'polypeptide(L)'
;MSKVIGIDLGTTNSCVATIENGEPVVIPNAEGARTTPSVVAFAKDGGERLIGVTAKRQAVTNADRTMISVKRHMGTKWTTDVDDTSYTPQEVSAFILQKLKADAEAYLGHEVKQAVITCPAYFTDAQRKATKDAGRIAGLDVLRIINEPTAAALAYGVDKTQDQTILVYDLGGGTFDVSVLEIYEVDGQPQIEVKATAGNNKLGGDDFDEKIIDWMVKEFKKDTGIDLSKDNQALSRLKEAAEKAKIELSGTQQTQVNLPFISMADGQPVHMDLSLSRAKFEDLIAKLIEKTMVPTRQAMKDAGLKKGDVDKVILVGGSTRVPAVQEAVEKEAGKPPYKGINPDEAVAMGAALQAGIIAGDEGVSDILLLDVTPLTLGIETLGGVMTTMIERNTTIPARRYEIYSTASDNQPAVEIHV
;
A
#
# COMPACT_ATOMS: atom_id res chain seq x y z
N MET A 1 11.26 -26.06 -12.16
CA MET A 1 11.57 -25.10 -11.07
C MET A 1 10.25 -24.71 -10.41
N SER A 2 10.24 -24.44 -9.10
CA SER A 2 9.04 -23.86 -8.47
C SER A 2 8.79 -22.49 -9.09
N LYS A 3 7.56 -22.21 -9.55
CA LYS A 3 7.22 -20.86 -10.02
C LYS A 3 7.44 -19.84 -8.90
N VAL A 4 8.01 -18.70 -9.25
CA VAL A 4 8.14 -17.54 -8.37
C VAL A 4 6.88 -16.69 -8.53
N ILE A 5 6.20 -16.38 -7.42
CA ILE A 5 4.98 -15.57 -7.43
C ILE A 5 5.28 -14.09 -7.14
N GLY A 6 4.46 -13.20 -7.68
CA GLY A 6 4.42 -11.79 -7.34
C GLY A 6 3.32 -11.51 -6.33
N ILE A 7 3.65 -10.88 -5.21
CA ILE A 7 2.69 -10.56 -4.14
C ILE A 7 2.65 -9.06 -3.94
N ASP A 8 1.46 -8.48 -4.12
CA ASP A 8 1.11 -7.18 -3.56
C ASP A 8 0.60 -7.36 -2.12
N LEU A 9 1.42 -7.00 -1.13
CA LEU A 9 1.03 -7.01 0.27
C LEU A 9 0.47 -5.63 0.64
N GLY A 10 -0.80 -5.34 0.33
CA GLY A 10 -1.41 -4.04 0.61
C GLY A 10 -1.85 -3.83 2.06
N THR A 11 -2.28 -2.59 2.36
CA THR A 11 -2.80 -2.24 3.71
C THR A 11 -4.21 -2.79 3.94
N THR A 12 -5.06 -2.68 2.92
CA THR A 12 -6.49 -3.06 2.99
C THR A 12 -6.76 -4.37 2.28
N ASN A 13 -6.16 -4.57 1.12
CA ASN A 13 -6.26 -5.79 0.34
C ASN A 13 -4.86 -6.17 -0.17
N SER A 14 -4.64 -7.46 -0.30
CA SER A 14 -3.47 -8.04 -0.92
C SER A 14 -3.87 -8.78 -2.20
N CYS A 15 -2.94 -8.86 -3.14
CA CYS A 15 -3.15 -9.51 -4.43
C CYS A 15 -1.94 -10.41 -4.75
N VAL A 16 -2.16 -11.53 -5.43
CA VAL A 16 -1.10 -12.44 -5.85
C VAL A 16 -1.23 -12.74 -7.33
N ALA A 17 -0.11 -12.75 -8.04
CA ALA A 17 -0.02 -13.02 -9.46
C ALA A 17 1.14 -13.97 -9.77
N THR A 18 1.09 -14.58 -10.94
CA THR A 18 2.09 -15.49 -11.48
C THR A 18 2.31 -15.20 -12.96
N ILE A 19 3.31 -15.82 -13.57
CA ILE A 19 3.53 -15.75 -15.02
C ILE A 19 2.94 -17.01 -15.67
N GLU A 20 2.14 -16.81 -16.71
CA GLU A 20 1.63 -17.85 -17.60
C GLU A 20 1.84 -17.43 -19.06
N ASN A 21 2.57 -18.25 -19.82
CA ASN A 21 2.87 -17.99 -21.23
C ASN A 21 3.51 -16.61 -21.48
N GLY A 22 4.39 -16.16 -20.58
CA GLY A 22 5.04 -14.85 -20.65
C GLY A 22 4.21 -13.68 -20.11
N GLU A 23 2.93 -13.90 -19.82
CA GLU A 23 2.02 -12.84 -19.37
C GLU A 23 1.74 -12.94 -17.85
N PRO A 24 1.65 -11.82 -17.14
CA PRO A 24 1.26 -11.80 -15.74
C PRO A 24 -0.24 -12.07 -15.58
N VAL A 25 -0.58 -13.06 -14.76
CA VAL A 25 -1.95 -13.48 -14.44
C VAL A 25 -2.18 -13.40 -12.94
N VAL A 26 -3.19 -12.63 -12.53
CA VAL A 26 -3.65 -12.59 -11.13
C VAL A 26 -4.38 -13.87 -10.78
N ILE A 27 -4.00 -14.46 -9.65
CA ILE A 27 -4.59 -15.69 -9.13
C ILE A 27 -5.82 -15.34 -8.27
N PRO A 28 -7.00 -15.90 -8.57
CA PRO A 28 -8.16 -15.75 -7.70
C PRO A 28 -7.95 -16.51 -6.37
N ASN A 29 -8.43 -15.95 -5.27
CA ASN A 29 -8.45 -16.64 -3.98
C ASN A 29 -9.52 -17.74 -3.92
N ALA A 30 -9.50 -18.53 -2.84
CA ALA A 30 -10.49 -19.58 -2.59
C ALA A 30 -11.96 -19.09 -2.62
N GLU A 31 -12.20 -17.80 -2.36
CA GLU A 31 -13.52 -17.16 -2.43
C GLU A 31 -13.90 -16.67 -3.84
N GLY A 32 -13.03 -16.84 -4.83
CA GLY A 32 -13.24 -16.43 -6.23
C GLY A 32 -12.97 -14.95 -6.50
N ALA A 33 -12.47 -14.20 -5.52
CA ALA A 33 -12.07 -12.80 -5.68
C ALA A 33 -10.61 -12.69 -6.11
N ARG A 34 -10.28 -11.62 -6.84
CA ARG A 34 -8.91 -11.36 -7.33
C ARG A 34 -8.02 -10.67 -6.29
N THR A 35 -8.62 -10.17 -5.21
CA THR A 35 -7.91 -9.59 -4.07
C THR A 35 -8.44 -10.20 -2.77
N THR A 36 -7.57 -10.28 -1.78
CA THR A 36 -7.86 -10.82 -0.46
C THR A 36 -7.73 -9.71 0.58
N PRO A 37 -8.75 -9.43 1.41
CA PRO A 37 -8.63 -8.45 2.49
C PRO A 37 -7.43 -8.74 3.39
N SER A 38 -6.63 -7.72 3.70
CA SER A 38 -5.46 -7.81 4.57
C SER A 38 -5.90 -7.76 6.04
N VAL A 39 -6.77 -8.71 6.40
CA VAL A 39 -7.41 -8.83 7.71
C VAL A 39 -7.13 -10.21 8.28
N VAL A 40 -6.70 -10.25 9.53
CA VAL A 40 -6.46 -11.48 10.27
C VAL A 40 -7.30 -11.45 11.52
N ALA A 41 -7.94 -12.55 11.87
CA ALA A 41 -8.70 -12.64 13.09
C ALA A 41 -8.55 -14.01 13.76
N PHE A 42 -8.58 -14.02 15.09
CA PHE A 42 -8.53 -15.25 15.87
C PHE A 42 -9.92 -15.60 16.38
N ALA A 43 -10.40 -16.79 16.06
CA ALA A 43 -11.69 -17.27 16.53
C ALA A 43 -11.74 -17.28 18.08
N LYS A 44 -12.93 -17.05 18.64
CA LYS A 44 -13.13 -16.95 20.10
C LYS A 44 -13.03 -18.29 20.82
N ASP A 45 -13.19 -19.39 20.11
CA ASP A 45 -13.06 -20.76 20.62
C ASP A 45 -11.60 -21.25 20.64
N GLY A 46 -10.64 -20.37 20.28
CA GLY A 46 -9.21 -20.57 20.53
C GLY A 46 -8.46 -21.47 19.53
N GLY A 47 -9.11 -21.92 18.45
CA GLY A 47 -8.50 -22.89 17.52
C GLY A 47 -8.06 -22.34 16.17
N GLU A 48 -8.88 -21.49 15.54
CA GLU A 48 -8.73 -21.18 14.12
C GLU A 48 -8.34 -19.73 13.85
N ARG A 49 -7.31 -19.56 13.00
CA ARG A 49 -6.96 -18.27 12.40
C ARG A 49 -7.78 -18.08 11.12
N LEU A 50 -8.56 -17.01 11.09
CA LEU A 50 -9.29 -16.58 9.90
C LEU A 50 -8.47 -15.49 9.21
N ILE A 51 -8.38 -15.55 7.88
CA ILE A 51 -7.67 -14.57 7.06
C ILE A 51 -8.57 -14.18 5.88
N GLY A 52 -8.54 -12.90 5.50
CA GLY A 52 -9.25 -12.43 4.30
C GLY A 52 -10.73 -12.18 4.55
N VAL A 53 -11.58 -12.65 3.64
CA VAL A 53 -13.02 -12.39 3.67
C VAL A 53 -13.67 -12.94 4.92
N THR A 54 -13.26 -14.13 5.38
CA THR A 54 -13.79 -14.76 6.60
C THR A 54 -13.45 -13.95 7.85
N ALA A 55 -12.23 -13.44 7.94
CA ALA A 55 -11.80 -12.54 9.02
C ALA A 55 -12.57 -11.22 8.99
N LYS A 56 -12.70 -10.60 7.81
CA LYS A 56 -13.42 -9.32 7.63
C LYS A 56 -14.90 -9.44 8.05
N ARG A 57 -15.57 -10.54 7.70
CA ARG A 57 -17.00 -10.76 8.03
C ARG A 57 -17.31 -10.78 9.53
N GLN A 58 -16.37 -11.23 10.36
CA GLN A 58 -16.58 -11.30 11.82
C GLN A 58 -15.99 -10.11 12.59
N ALA A 59 -15.35 -9.15 11.90
CA ALA A 59 -14.67 -8.02 12.52
C ALA A 59 -15.60 -7.19 13.43
N VAL A 60 -16.89 -7.16 13.11
CA VAL A 60 -17.92 -6.47 13.91
C VAL A 60 -18.17 -7.13 15.27
N THR A 61 -18.21 -8.46 15.33
CA THR A 61 -18.52 -9.21 16.56
C THR A 61 -17.29 -9.68 17.31
N ASN A 62 -16.11 -9.52 16.71
CA ASN A 62 -14.82 -9.98 17.22
C ASN A 62 -13.70 -8.93 17.04
N ALA A 63 -14.04 -7.66 17.27
CA ALA A 63 -13.14 -6.52 17.01
C ALA A 63 -11.79 -6.65 17.75
N ASP A 64 -11.80 -7.00 19.03
CA ASP A 64 -10.59 -7.08 19.86
C ASP A 64 -9.61 -8.18 19.43
N ARG A 65 -10.07 -9.17 18.65
CA ARG A 65 -9.26 -10.29 18.13
C ARG A 65 -9.10 -10.22 16.61
N THR A 66 -9.40 -9.06 16.00
CA THR A 66 -9.33 -8.84 14.55
C THR A 66 -8.37 -7.70 14.24
N MET A 67 -7.27 -8.02 13.55
CA MET A 67 -6.25 -7.06 13.16
C MET A 67 -6.49 -6.63 11.71
N ILE A 68 -6.55 -5.31 11.51
CA ILE A 68 -6.79 -4.64 10.22
C ILE A 68 -5.70 -3.59 10.03
N SER A 69 -5.34 -3.28 8.77
CA SER A 69 -4.37 -2.23 8.43
C SER A 69 -2.99 -2.40 9.07
N VAL A 70 -2.60 -3.65 9.37
CA VAL A 70 -1.34 -4.00 10.06
C VAL A 70 -0.11 -3.46 9.32
N LYS A 71 -0.19 -3.30 8.00
CA LYS A 71 0.89 -2.72 7.19
C LYS A 71 1.34 -1.33 7.69
N ARG A 72 0.44 -0.53 8.29
CA ARG A 72 0.76 0.78 8.89
C ARG A 72 1.72 0.67 10.10
N HIS A 73 1.85 -0.53 10.68
CA HIS A 73 2.70 -0.82 11.84
C HIS A 73 4.01 -1.52 11.49
N MET A 74 4.23 -1.89 10.22
CA MET A 74 5.46 -2.55 9.78
C MET A 74 6.70 -1.70 10.11
N GLY A 75 7.74 -2.34 10.64
CA GLY A 75 8.98 -1.68 11.05
C GLY A 75 8.88 -0.85 12.34
N THR A 76 7.78 -0.96 13.09
CA THR A 76 7.60 -0.31 14.40
C THR A 76 7.69 -1.30 15.56
N LYS A 77 7.57 -0.80 16.80
CA LYS A 77 7.51 -1.62 18.02
C LYS A 77 6.08 -2.06 18.39
N TRP A 78 5.11 -1.84 17.50
CA TRP A 78 3.73 -2.24 17.75
C TRP A 78 3.65 -3.76 17.97
N THR A 79 2.83 -4.16 18.93
CA THR A 79 2.45 -5.55 19.17
C THR A 79 0.96 -5.61 19.45
N THR A 80 0.36 -6.77 19.25
CA THR A 80 -1.01 -7.06 19.67
C THR A 80 -1.06 -8.37 20.42
N ASP A 81 -1.74 -8.38 21.55
CA ASP A 81 -1.91 -9.57 22.36
C ASP A 81 -3.23 -10.25 21.99
N VAL A 82 -3.16 -11.55 21.77
CA VAL A 82 -4.33 -12.41 21.61
C VAL A 82 -4.17 -13.60 22.53
N ASP A 83 -5.07 -13.70 23.51
CA ASP A 83 -4.94 -14.62 24.63
C ASP A 83 -3.58 -14.42 25.33
N ASP A 84 -2.78 -15.48 25.49
CA ASP A 84 -1.47 -15.42 26.14
C ASP A 84 -0.29 -15.21 25.16
N THR A 85 -0.57 -14.84 23.90
CA THR A 85 0.45 -14.68 22.85
C THR A 85 0.49 -13.26 22.30
N SER A 86 1.68 -12.63 22.33
CA SER A 86 1.96 -11.35 21.69
C SER A 86 2.41 -11.58 20.24
N TYR A 87 1.80 -10.86 19.30
CA TYR A 87 2.15 -10.90 17.88
C TYR A 87 2.73 -9.56 17.40
N THR A 88 3.77 -9.66 16.59
CA THR A 88 4.41 -8.57 15.85
C THR A 88 3.69 -8.29 14.53
N PRO A 89 3.87 -7.11 13.90
CA PRO A 89 3.25 -6.83 12.61
C PRO A 89 3.78 -7.79 11.53
N GLN A 90 5.04 -8.24 11.62
CA GLN A 90 5.61 -9.23 10.72
C GLN A 90 4.89 -10.57 10.79
N GLU A 91 4.57 -11.05 12.00
CA GLU A 91 3.85 -12.32 12.18
C GLU A 91 2.41 -12.23 11.68
N VAL A 92 1.71 -11.13 11.97
CA VAL A 92 0.35 -10.95 11.48
C VAL A 92 0.32 -10.80 9.95
N SER A 93 1.26 -10.06 9.35
CA SER A 93 1.42 -10.00 7.90
C SER A 93 1.83 -11.35 7.30
N ALA A 94 2.59 -12.17 8.01
CA ALA A 94 2.95 -13.52 7.56
C ALA A 94 1.72 -14.42 7.42
N PHE A 95 0.70 -14.30 8.27
CA PHE A 95 -0.56 -15.05 8.11
C PHE A 95 -1.29 -14.67 6.81
N ILE A 96 -1.24 -13.39 6.42
CA ILE A 96 -1.79 -12.93 5.14
C ILE A 96 -1.00 -13.54 3.98
N LEU A 97 0.33 -13.50 4.04
CA LEU A 97 1.20 -14.09 3.03
C LEU A 97 1.03 -15.62 2.92
N GLN A 98 0.80 -16.31 4.04
CA GLN A 98 0.48 -17.75 4.05
C GLN A 98 -0.83 -18.06 3.33
N LYS A 99 -1.88 -17.24 3.51
CA LYS A 99 -3.13 -17.39 2.75
C LYS A 99 -2.90 -17.20 1.25
N LEU A 100 -2.18 -16.15 0.85
CA LEU A 100 -1.88 -15.87 -0.56
C LEU A 100 -1.02 -16.98 -1.19
N LYS A 101 -0.04 -17.50 -0.44
CA LYS A 101 0.75 -18.67 -0.84
C LYS A 101 -0.15 -19.89 -1.03
N ALA A 102 -1.04 -20.19 -0.08
CA ALA A 102 -1.95 -21.33 -0.18
C ALA A 102 -2.91 -21.21 -1.37
N ASP A 103 -3.44 -20.01 -1.64
CA ASP A 103 -4.28 -19.75 -2.82
C ASP A 103 -3.48 -19.97 -4.12
N ALA A 104 -2.22 -19.51 -4.17
CA ALA A 104 -1.33 -19.72 -5.31
C ALA A 104 -0.98 -21.21 -5.50
N GLU A 105 -0.71 -21.95 -4.43
CA GLU A 105 -0.42 -23.39 -4.46
C GLU A 105 -1.63 -24.19 -4.95
N ALA A 106 -2.83 -23.84 -4.48
CA ALA A 106 -4.08 -24.47 -4.93
C ALA A 106 -4.33 -24.24 -6.43
N TYR A 107 -4.05 -23.03 -6.91
CA TYR A 107 -4.20 -22.68 -8.32
C TYR A 107 -3.14 -23.35 -9.21
N LEU A 108 -1.88 -23.38 -8.78
CA LEU A 108 -0.75 -23.92 -9.55
C LEU A 108 -0.62 -25.45 -9.46
N GLY A 109 -1.21 -26.08 -8.45
CA GLY A 109 -1.16 -27.53 -8.21
C GLY A 109 0.19 -28.03 -7.67
N HIS A 110 1.06 -27.14 -7.20
CA HIS A 110 2.35 -27.49 -6.60
C HIS A 110 2.76 -26.48 -5.51
N GLU A 111 3.73 -26.88 -4.68
CA GLU A 111 4.28 -26.02 -3.62
C GLU A 111 4.96 -24.76 -4.19
N VAL A 112 4.78 -23.62 -3.53
CA VAL A 112 5.39 -22.33 -3.88
C VAL A 112 6.39 -21.92 -2.79
N LYS A 113 7.65 -21.74 -3.18
CA LYS A 113 8.74 -21.45 -2.24
C LYS A 113 9.30 -20.05 -2.35
N GLN A 114 9.11 -19.38 -3.47
CA GLN A 114 9.81 -18.15 -3.80
C GLN A 114 8.81 -17.05 -4.17
N ALA A 115 9.09 -15.83 -3.72
CA ALA A 115 8.23 -14.69 -4.02
C ALA A 115 9.03 -13.40 -4.22
N VAL A 116 8.46 -12.52 -5.04
CA VAL A 116 8.73 -11.08 -5.03
C VAL A 116 7.58 -10.41 -4.29
N ILE A 117 7.88 -9.58 -3.28
CA ILE A 117 6.87 -8.92 -2.44
C ILE A 117 7.00 -7.41 -2.62
N THR A 118 5.88 -6.72 -2.77
CA THR A 118 5.87 -5.26 -2.93
C THR A 118 5.90 -4.52 -1.59
N CYS A 119 6.39 -3.28 -1.61
CA CYS A 119 6.20 -2.33 -0.53
C CYS A 119 6.08 -0.89 -1.06
N PRO A 120 5.55 0.05 -0.26
CA PRO A 120 5.52 1.47 -0.59
C PRO A 120 6.92 1.98 -0.94
N ALA A 121 7.03 2.85 -1.94
CA ALA A 121 8.33 3.39 -2.34
C ALA A 121 8.98 4.17 -1.19
N TYR A 122 8.18 4.88 -0.40
CA TYR A 122 8.63 5.69 0.73
C TYR A 122 8.88 4.90 2.04
N PHE A 123 8.91 3.56 2.00
CA PHE A 123 9.28 2.75 3.16
C PHE A 123 10.76 2.89 3.53
N THR A 124 11.03 2.99 4.83
CA THR A 124 12.39 2.98 5.39
C THR A 124 13.01 1.58 5.34
N ASP A 125 14.33 1.48 5.58
CA ASP A 125 15.04 0.19 5.64
C ASP A 125 14.41 -0.76 6.66
N ALA A 126 14.05 -0.27 7.85
CA ALA A 126 13.39 -1.06 8.89
C ALA A 126 12.06 -1.65 8.42
N GLN A 127 11.25 -0.89 7.66
CA GLN A 127 9.96 -1.35 7.15
C GLN A 127 10.13 -2.37 6.01
N ARG A 128 11.12 -2.17 5.13
CA ARG A 128 11.48 -3.11 4.07
C ARG A 128 11.97 -4.44 4.65
N LYS A 129 12.85 -4.38 5.65
CA LYS A 129 13.34 -5.55 6.38
C LYS A 129 12.21 -6.30 7.07
N ALA A 130 11.32 -5.59 7.78
CA ALA A 130 10.15 -6.19 8.41
C ALA A 130 9.25 -6.92 7.39
N THR A 131 9.06 -6.35 6.20
CA THR A 131 8.27 -6.98 5.12
C THR A 131 8.95 -8.24 4.60
N LYS A 132 10.27 -8.20 4.42
CA LYS A 132 11.06 -9.38 4.06
C LYS A 132 10.99 -10.48 5.12
N ASP A 133 11.04 -10.11 6.39
CA ASP A 133 10.93 -11.04 7.51
C ASP A 133 9.53 -11.68 7.59
N ALA A 134 8.47 -10.92 7.33
CA ALA A 134 7.11 -11.46 7.20
C ALA A 134 7.02 -12.56 6.12
N GLY A 135 7.65 -12.33 4.96
CA GLY A 135 7.74 -13.35 3.90
C GLY A 135 8.48 -14.62 4.34
N ARG A 136 9.59 -14.48 5.08
CA ARG A 136 10.31 -15.62 5.63
C ARG A 136 9.48 -16.41 6.64
N ILE A 137 8.78 -15.73 7.55
CA ILE A 137 7.88 -16.35 8.53
C ILE A 137 6.73 -17.09 7.81
N ALA A 138 6.29 -16.58 6.66
CA ALA A 138 5.30 -17.23 5.81
C ALA A 138 5.82 -18.46 5.04
N GLY A 139 7.11 -18.79 5.16
CA GLY A 139 7.73 -19.89 4.43
C GLY A 139 7.99 -19.57 2.95
N LEU A 140 8.27 -18.30 2.65
CA LEU A 140 8.69 -17.82 1.34
C LEU A 140 10.15 -17.35 1.38
N ASP A 141 10.94 -17.80 0.42
CA ASP A 141 12.22 -17.18 0.06
C ASP A 141 11.95 -15.91 -0.75
N VAL A 142 12.17 -14.76 -0.10
CA VAL A 142 11.89 -13.44 -0.67
C VAL A 142 13.06 -13.00 -1.54
N LEU A 143 12.93 -13.22 -2.84
CA LEU A 143 13.97 -12.95 -3.84
C LEU A 143 14.23 -11.44 -3.99
N ARG A 144 13.15 -10.64 -3.97
CA ARG A 144 13.23 -9.18 -4.08
C ARG A 144 12.07 -8.53 -3.34
N ILE A 145 12.36 -7.38 -2.71
CA ILE A 145 11.34 -6.40 -2.33
C ILE A 145 11.32 -5.33 -3.42
N ILE A 146 10.19 -5.15 -4.09
CA ILE A 146 10.02 -4.15 -5.15
C ILE A 146 9.11 -3.02 -4.69
N ASN A 147 9.38 -1.80 -5.14
CA ASN A 147 8.51 -0.66 -4.86
C ASN A 147 7.18 -0.80 -5.62
N GLU A 148 6.06 -0.53 -4.97
CA GLU A 148 4.70 -0.56 -5.54
C GLU A 148 4.57 0.25 -6.84
N PRO A 149 4.95 1.54 -6.89
CA PRO A 149 4.85 2.31 -8.13
C PRO A 149 5.76 1.78 -9.24
N THR A 150 6.92 1.22 -8.88
CA THR A 150 7.85 0.59 -9.83
C THR A 150 7.28 -0.72 -10.39
N ALA A 151 6.61 -1.52 -9.56
CA ALA A 151 5.90 -2.71 -10.01
C ALA A 151 4.74 -2.33 -10.96
N ALA A 152 3.95 -1.32 -10.60
CA ALA A 152 2.87 -0.84 -11.48
C ALA A 152 3.40 -0.30 -12.82
N ALA A 153 4.55 0.39 -12.80
CA ALA A 153 5.22 0.83 -14.02
C ALA A 153 5.70 -0.37 -14.88
N LEU A 154 6.21 -1.43 -14.27
CA LEU A 154 6.58 -2.66 -14.98
C LEU A 154 5.37 -3.32 -15.65
N ALA A 155 4.24 -3.42 -14.94
CA ALA A 155 2.99 -3.93 -15.50
C ALA A 155 2.44 -3.06 -16.66
N TYR A 156 2.70 -1.76 -16.64
CA TYR A 156 2.33 -0.85 -17.72
C TYR A 156 3.31 -0.86 -18.91
N GLY A 157 4.60 -0.98 -18.60
CA GLY A 157 5.71 -0.70 -19.51
C GLY A 157 6.25 -1.91 -20.27
N VAL A 158 5.89 -3.14 -19.86
CA VAL A 158 6.47 -4.38 -20.41
C VAL A 158 6.33 -4.52 -21.92
N ASP A 159 5.24 -3.99 -22.49
CA ASP A 159 4.90 -4.06 -23.91
C ASP A 159 5.14 -2.72 -24.64
N LYS A 160 5.85 -1.77 -24.02
CA LYS A 160 6.04 -0.41 -24.54
C LYS A 160 7.43 -0.25 -25.14
N THR A 161 7.47 0.28 -26.36
CA THR A 161 8.71 0.50 -27.13
C THR A 161 9.00 1.97 -27.39
N GLN A 162 8.12 2.87 -26.96
CA GLN A 162 8.28 4.31 -27.13
C GLN A 162 8.79 4.94 -25.84
N ASP A 163 9.78 5.82 -25.99
CA ASP A 163 10.26 6.67 -24.91
C ASP A 163 9.10 7.48 -24.36
N GLN A 164 8.89 7.40 -23.05
CA GLN A 164 7.82 8.12 -22.37
C GLN A 164 8.13 8.35 -20.89
N THR A 165 7.68 9.49 -20.41
CA THR A 165 7.72 9.84 -18.99
C THR A 165 6.35 9.60 -18.38
N ILE A 166 6.29 8.78 -17.34
CA ILE A 166 5.04 8.44 -16.64
C ILE A 166 5.06 8.94 -15.20
N LEU A 167 3.89 9.32 -14.70
CA LEU A 167 3.65 9.58 -13.29
C LEU A 167 2.75 8.49 -12.73
N VAL A 168 3.29 7.68 -11.83
CA VAL A 168 2.52 6.68 -11.09
C VAL A 168 2.05 7.33 -9.79
N TYR A 169 0.74 7.44 -9.62
CA TYR A 169 0.08 7.95 -8.43
C TYR A 169 -0.62 6.79 -7.73
N ASP A 170 -0.06 6.34 -6.61
CA ASP A 170 -0.53 5.21 -5.83
C ASP A 170 -1.18 5.69 -4.53
N LEU A 171 -2.50 5.56 -4.43
CA LEU A 171 -3.26 5.87 -3.23
C LEU A 171 -4.03 4.63 -2.76
N GLY A 172 -3.38 3.86 -1.90
CA GLY A 172 -3.95 2.69 -1.27
C GLY A 172 -4.85 3.04 -0.07
N GLY A 173 -5.05 2.07 0.83
CA GLY A 173 -5.76 2.27 2.09
C GLY A 173 -4.92 2.90 3.20
N GLY A 174 -3.61 2.64 3.19
CA GLY A 174 -2.69 3.03 4.26
C GLY A 174 -1.71 4.13 3.92
N THR A 175 -1.30 4.14 2.65
CA THR A 175 -0.11 4.84 2.17
C THR A 175 -0.43 5.53 0.87
N PHE A 176 0.31 6.61 0.64
CA PHE A 176 0.32 7.36 -0.60
C PHE A 176 1.75 7.40 -1.13
N ASP A 177 1.96 7.01 -2.37
CA ASP A 177 3.23 7.09 -3.05
C ASP A 177 3.03 7.69 -4.43
N VAL A 178 4.01 8.48 -4.87
CA VAL A 178 4.05 9.04 -6.22
C VAL A 178 5.46 8.93 -6.75
N SER A 179 5.57 8.38 -7.96
CA SER A 179 6.86 8.25 -8.62
C SER A 179 6.77 8.73 -10.06
N VAL A 180 7.82 9.42 -10.48
CA VAL A 180 8.05 9.77 -11.88
C VAL A 180 9.05 8.77 -12.43
N LEU A 181 8.70 8.12 -13.53
CA LEU A 181 9.54 7.14 -14.19
C LEU A 181 9.70 7.47 -15.67
N GLU A 182 10.85 7.14 -16.22
CA GLU A 182 11.12 7.15 -17.66
C GLU A 182 11.17 5.70 -18.15
N ILE A 183 10.46 5.43 -19.22
CA ILE A 183 10.52 4.16 -19.97
C ILE A 183 11.19 4.49 -21.28
N TYR A 184 12.29 3.81 -21.61
CA TYR A 184 13.06 4.03 -22.84
C TYR A 184 13.82 2.76 -23.23
N GLU A 185 14.40 2.74 -24.42
CA GLU A 185 15.19 1.60 -24.91
C GLU A 185 16.67 1.99 -25.08
N VAL A 186 17.59 1.12 -24.64
CA VAL A 186 19.03 1.26 -24.89
C VAL A 186 19.55 -0.02 -25.49
N ASP A 187 20.16 0.05 -26.67
CA ASP A 187 20.74 -1.09 -27.38
C ASP A 187 19.77 -2.29 -27.55
N GLY A 188 18.48 -2.02 -27.78
CA GLY A 188 17.45 -3.05 -27.91
C GLY A 188 16.94 -3.62 -26.57
N GLN A 189 17.43 -3.11 -25.44
CA GLN A 189 16.98 -3.50 -24.10
C GLN A 189 16.06 -2.43 -23.50
N PRO A 190 14.80 -2.77 -23.18
CA PRO A 190 13.89 -1.85 -22.51
C PRO A 190 14.36 -1.57 -21.08
N GLN A 191 14.31 -0.29 -20.70
CA GLN A 191 14.67 0.20 -19.38
C GLN A 191 13.49 0.94 -18.74
N ILE A 192 13.36 0.78 -17.42
CA ILE A 192 12.46 1.57 -16.60
C ILE A 192 13.30 2.21 -15.49
N GLU A 193 13.43 3.53 -15.53
CA GLU A 193 14.21 4.31 -14.58
C GLU A 193 13.29 5.18 -13.71
N VAL A 194 13.40 5.05 -12.39
CA VAL A 194 12.75 5.96 -11.44
C VAL A 194 13.56 7.26 -11.37
N LYS A 195 12.95 8.39 -11.73
CA LYS A 195 13.62 9.71 -11.68
C LYS A 195 13.44 10.38 -10.34
N ALA A 196 12.26 10.24 -9.76
CA ALA A 196 11.95 10.78 -8.46
C ALA A 196 10.82 9.99 -7.80
N THR A 197 10.88 9.90 -6.48
CA THR A 197 9.80 9.34 -5.67
C THR A 197 9.54 10.21 -4.44
N ALA A 198 8.27 10.31 -4.06
CA ALA A 198 7.81 10.97 -2.85
C ALA A 198 6.54 10.28 -2.33
N GLY A 199 6.13 10.57 -1.11
CA GLY A 199 4.93 9.93 -0.56
C GLY A 199 4.61 10.34 0.87
N ASN A 200 3.63 9.65 1.43
CA ASN A 200 3.20 9.73 2.82
C ASN A 200 2.73 8.36 3.30
N ASN A 201 3.48 7.77 4.24
CA ASN A 201 3.24 6.43 4.77
C ASN A 201 2.06 6.33 5.77
N LYS A 202 1.35 7.43 6.03
CA LYS A 202 0.19 7.52 6.93
C LYS A 202 -0.94 8.32 6.31
N LEU A 203 -1.19 8.12 5.03
CA LEU A 203 -2.26 8.77 4.28
C LEU A 203 -2.83 7.80 3.25
N GLY A 204 -4.12 7.48 3.34
CA GLY A 204 -4.80 6.62 2.38
C GLY A 204 -6.30 6.54 2.64
N GLY A 205 -6.92 5.52 2.05
CA GLY A 205 -8.35 5.26 2.14
C GLY A 205 -8.90 5.08 3.56
N ASP A 206 -8.12 4.57 4.52
CA ASP A 206 -8.56 4.45 5.91
C ASP A 206 -8.76 5.85 6.53
N ASP A 207 -7.96 6.84 6.14
CA ASP A 207 -8.10 8.22 6.63
C ASP A 207 -9.32 8.90 5.99
N PHE A 208 -9.74 8.45 4.80
CA PHE A 208 -10.99 8.90 4.18
C PHE A 208 -12.20 8.31 4.91
N ASP A 209 -12.12 7.03 5.28
CA ASP A 209 -13.15 6.35 6.07
C ASP A 209 -13.32 7.04 7.42
N GLU A 210 -12.21 7.39 8.09
CA GLU A 210 -12.23 8.10 9.37
C GLU A 210 -12.98 9.44 9.28
N LYS A 211 -12.85 10.18 8.17
CA LYS A 211 -13.60 11.44 7.97
C LYS A 211 -15.10 11.21 7.86
N ILE A 212 -15.53 10.08 7.30
CA ILE A 212 -16.94 9.70 7.25
C ILE A 212 -17.41 9.25 8.63
N ILE A 213 -16.61 8.47 9.37
CA ILE A 213 -16.91 8.05 10.76
C ILE A 213 -17.09 9.27 11.67
N ASP A 214 -16.14 10.22 11.65
CA ASP A 214 -16.21 11.48 12.38
C ASP A 214 -17.52 12.22 12.11
N TRP A 215 -17.92 12.29 10.83
CA TRP A 215 -19.15 12.93 10.40
C TRP A 215 -20.40 12.17 10.90
N MET A 216 -20.43 10.84 10.78
CA MET A 216 -21.55 10.01 11.24
C MET A 216 -21.75 10.11 12.75
N VAL A 217 -20.66 10.04 13.53
CA VAL A 217 -20.71 10.21 15.00
C VAL A 217 -21.25 11.59 15.36
N LYS A 218 -20.80 12.64 14.66
CA LYS A 218 -21.23 14.01 14.91
C LYS A 218 -22.71 14.22 14.60
N GLU A 219 -23.20 13.79 13.44
CA GLU A 219 -24.62 13.94 13.09
C GLU A 219 -25.51 13.09 14.00
N PHE A 220 -25.12 11.85 14.31
CA PHE A 220 -25.88 11.00 15.22
C PHE A 220 -25.97 11.59 16.63
N LYS A 221 -24.86 12.13 17.16
CA LYS A 221 -24.84 12.80 18.46
C LYS A 221 -25.68 14.06 18.47
N LYS A 222 -25.71 14.82 17.37
CA LYS A 222 -26.56 16.01 17.22
C LYS A 222 -28.04 15.66 17.24
N ASP A 223 -28.42 14.55 16.60
CA ASP A 223 -29.84 14.15 16.49
C ASP A 223 -30.35 13.39 17.72
N THR A 224 -29.49 12.61 18.39
CA THR A 224 -29.89 11.70 19.49
C THR A 224 -29.31 12.06 20.85
N GLY A 225 -28.27 12.90 20.90
CA GLY A 225 -27.48 13.17 22.09
C GLY A 225 -26.45 12.09 22.44
N ILE A 226 -26.43 10.95 21.74
CA ILE A 226 -25.58 9.79 22.06
C ILE A 226 -24.23 9.87 21.33
N ASP A 227 -23.15 9.62 22.06
CA ASP A 227 -21.79 9.61 21.51
C ASP A 227 -21.31 8.18 21.24
N LEU A 228 -21.36 7.77 19.98
CA LEU A 228 -20.94 6.43 19.55
C LEU A 228 -19.41 6.22 19.58
N SER A 229 -18.61 7.28 19.73
CA SER A 229 -17.13 7.17 19.71
C SER A 229 -16.56 6.37 20.88
N LYS A 230 -17.37 6.04 21.89
CA LYS A 230 -16.97 5.29 23.08
C LYS A 230 -17.39 3.83 23.05
N ASP A 231 -18.14 3.42 22.04
CA ASP A 231 -18.64 2.06 21.88
C ASP A 231 -17.86 1.36 20.78
N ASN A 232 -16.97 0.44 21.17
CA ASN A 232 -16.11 -0.29 20.24
C ASN A 232 -16.92 -1.12 19.23
N GLN A 233 -18.07 -1.66 19.63
CA GLN A 233 -18.92 -2.45 18.73
C GLN A 233 -19.62 -1.54 17.73
N ALA A 234 -20.11 -0.38 18.17
CA ALA A 234 -20.66 0.63 17.27
C ALA A 234 -19.59 1.15 16.29
N LEU A 235 -18.38 1.46 16.77
CA LEU A 235 -17.27 1.92 15.94
C LEU A 235 -16.89 0.92 14.85
N SER A 236 -16.84 -0.38 15.15
CA SER A 236 -16.55 -1.41 14.13
C SER A 236 -17.60 -1.41 13.01
N ARG A 237 -18.88 -1.26 13.37
CA ARG A 237 -19.99 -1.15 12.40
C ARG A 237 -19.94 0.15 11.60
N LEU A 238 -19.60 1.26 12.24
CA LEU A 238 -19.41 2.55 11.58
C LEU A 238 -18.27 2.48 10.58
N LYS A 239 -17.16 1.82 10.91
CA LYS A 239 -16.02 1.66 10.00
C LYS A 239 -16.40 0.88 8.73
N GLU A 240 -17.10 -0.24 8.87
CA GLU A 240 -17.58 -1.01 7.72
C GLU A 240 -18.56 -0.18 6.85
N ALA A 241 -19.49 0.53 7.49
CA ALA A 241 -20.45 1.37 6.79
C ALA A 241 -19.79 2.56 6.07
N ALA A 242 -18.78 3.18 6.69
CA ALA A 242 -18.01 4.27 6.12
C ALA A 242 -17.25 3.82 4.86
N GLU A 243 -16.53 2.70 4.94
CA GLU A 243 -15.80 2.13 3.80
C GLU A 243 -16.76 1.82 2.65
N LYS A 244 -17.90 1.19 2.95
CA LYS A 244 -18.93 0.89 1.95
C LYS A 244 -19.49 2.16 1.31
N ALA A 245 -19.86 3.15 2.11
CA ALA A 245 -20.39 4.43 1.61
C ALA A 245 -19.38 5.15 0.71
N LYS A 246 -18.10 5.21 1.11
CA LYS A 246 -17.01 5.76 0.29
C LYS A 246 -16.92 5.08 -1.08
N ILE A 247 -16.94 3.75 -1.11
CA ILE A 247 -16.84 2.97 -2.35
C ILE A 247 -18.06 3.23 -3.24
N GLU A 248 -19.27 3.19 -2.69
CA GLU A 248 -20.50 3.45 -3.45
C GLU A 248 -20.51 4.86 -4.07
N LEU A 249 -20.09 5.88 -3.31
CA LEU A 249 -20.01 7.27 -3.77
C LEU A 249 -19.00 7.51 -4.90
N SER A 250 -18.09 6.56 -5.14
CA SER A 250 -17.22 6.61 -6.32
C SER A 250 -18.01 6.37 -7.62
N GLY A 251 -19.13 5.65 -7.55
CA GLY A 251 -20.04 5.39 -8.68
C GLY A 251 -21.35 6.18 -8.65
N THR A 252 -21.85 6.54 -7.46
CA THR A 252 -23.15 7.22 -7.29
C THR A 252 -23.00 8.63 -6.72
N GLN A 253 -24.05 9.46 -6.84
CA GLN A 253 -24.05 10.82 -6.29
C GLN A 253 -24.46 10.88 -4.81
N GLN A 254 -25.07 9.81 -4.30
CA GLN A 254 -25.60 9.72 -2.95
C GLN A 254 -25.67 8.25 -2.52
N THR A 255 -25.51 8.00 -1.23
CA THR A 255 -25.72 6.71 -0.58
C THR A 255 -26.44 6.89 0.76
N GLN A 256 -27.05 5.81 1.25
CA GLN A 256 -27.71 5.75 2.54
C GLN A 256 -26.91 4.88 3.51
N VAL A 257 -26.50 5.46 4.63
CA VAL A 257 -25.92 4.73 5.76
C VAL A 257 -27.04 4.35 6.71
N ASN A 258 -27.40 3.07 6.72
CA ASN A 258 -28.43 2.51 7.60
C ASN A 258 -27.81 1.49 8.55
N LEU A 259 -27.75 1.83 9.84
CA LEU A 259 -27.26 0.94 10.90
C LEU A 259 -28.35 0.77 11.96
N PRO A 260 -29.15 -0.31 11.88
CA PRO A 260 -30.20 -0.55 12.86
C PRO A 260 -29.61 -1.05 14.18
N PHE A 261 -30.26 -0.73 15.31
CA PHE A 261 -29.81 -1.18 16.65
C PHE A 261 -28.35 -0.79 16.91
N ILE A 262 -27.96 0.44 16.56
CA ILE A 262 -26.58 0.90 16.72
C ILE A 262 -26.27 1.30 18.16
N SER A 263 -27.30 1.69 18.92
CA SER A 263 -27.20 2.02 20.33
C SER A 263 -28.54 1.86 21.05
N MET A 264 -28.58 2.16 22.34
CA MET A 264 -29.77 2.14 23.19
C MET A 264 -29.95 3.51 23.85
N ALA A 265 -31.19 4.01 23.88
CA ALA A 265 -31.59 5.20 24.64
C ALA A 265 -32.82 4.86 25.48
N ASP A 266 -32.76 5.08 26.80
CA ASP A 266 -33.86 4.82 27.74
C ASP A 266 -34.47 3.41 27.61
N GLY A 267 -33.63 2.41 27.33
CA GLY A 267 -34.04 1.01 27.13
C GLY A 267 -34.70 0.73 25.77
N GLN A 268 -34.79 1.70 24.87
CA GLN A 268 -35.25 1.53 23.49
C GLN A 268 -34.08 1.50 22.51
N PRO A 269 -34.14 0.64 21.47
CA PRO A 269 -33.12 0.61 20.44
C PRO A 269 -33.15 1.87 19.58
N VAL A 270 -31.96 2.39 19.26
CA VAL A 270 -31.76 3.53 18.38
C VAL A 270 -31.08 3.07 17.09
N HIS A 271 -31.50 3.64 15.97
CA HIS A 271 -31.01 3.35 14.63
C HIS A 271 -30.31 4.58 14.07
N MET A 272 -29.27 4.38 13.26
CA MET A 272 -28.69 5.45 12.44
C MET A 272 -29.22 5.32 11.02
N ASP A 273 -29.76 6.42 10.49
CA ASP A 273 -30.24 6.52 9.11
C ASP A 273 -29.78 7.88 8.54
N LEU A 274 -28.60 7.88 7.92
CA LEU A 274 -27.96 9.09 7.41
C LEU A 274 -27.83 9.02 5.90
N SER A 275 -28.13 10.12 5.22
CA SER A 275 -27.90 10.26 3.79
C SER A 275 -26.61 11.02 3.53
N LEU A 276 -25.68 10.43 2.78
CA LEU A 276 -24.39 11.03 2.44
C LEU A 276 -24.31 11.27 0.93
N SER A 277 -24.11 12.53 0.53
CA SER A 277 -23.87 12.89 -0.86
C SER A 277 -22.38 12.86 -1.21
N ARG A 278 -22.06 12.63 -2.49
CA ARG A 278 -20.68 12.68 -3.01
C ARG A 278 -20.04 14.03 -2.70
N ALA A 279 -20.75 15.13 -2.96
CA ALA A 279 -20.26 16.47 -2.68
C ALA A 279 -19.89 16.66 -1.20
N LYS A 280 -20.68 16.08 -0.28
CA LYS A 280 -20.36 16.15 1.14
C LYS A 280 -19.15 15.29 1.51
N PHE A 281 -19.06 14.09 0.95
CA PHE A 281 -17.88 13.24 1.13
C PHE A 281 -16.59 13.91 0.62
N GLU A 282 -16.62 14.48 -0.59
CA GLU A 282 -15.48 15.18 -1.17
C GLU A 282 -15.06 16.41 -0.35
N ASP A 283 -16.01 17.16 0.20
CA ASP A 283 -15.75 18.24 1.18
C ASP A 283 -15.02 17.72 2.43
N LEU A 284 -15.44 16.57 2.98
CA LEU A 284 -14.81 15.96 4.16
C LEU A 284 -13.35 15.56 3.91
N ILE A 285 -13.01 15.13 2.70
CA ILE A 285 -11.66 14.63 2.36
C ILE A 285 -10.80 15.62 1.58
N ALA A 286 -11.31 16.81 1.20
CA ALA A 286 -10.60 17.77 0.35
C ALA A 286 -9.19 18.11 0.85
N LYS A 287 -9.02 18.26 2.17
CA LYS A 287 -7.70 18.52 2.78
C LYS A 287 -6.75 17.32 2.69
N LEU A 288 -7.27 16.09 2.70
CA LEU A 288 -6.48 14.88 2.55
C LEU A 288 -6.03 14.70 1.11
N ILE A 289 -6.88 15.04 0.13
CA ILE A 289 -6.49 15.09 -1.30
C ILE A 289 -5.39 16.14 -1.52
N GLU A 290 -5.51 17.35 -0.95
CA GLU A 290 -4.43 18.34 -1.10
C GLU A 290 -3.10 17.87 -0.47
N LYS A 291 -3.16 17.07 0.61
CA LYS A 291 -1.96 16.47 1.22
C LYS A 291 -1.27 15.45 0.31
N THR A 292 -1.95 14.84 -0.65
CA THR A 292 -1.30 13.99 -1.66
C THR A 292 -0.68 14.84 -2.78
N MET A 293 -1.25 16.01 -3.09
CA MET A 293 -0.71 16.90 -4.13
C MET A 293 0.65 17.50 -3.76
N VAL A 294 0.93 17.72 -2.47
CA VAL A 294 2.24 18.20 -2.01
C VAL A 294 3.39 17.26 -2.44
N PRO A 295 3.38 15.96 -2.10
CA PRO A 295 4.36 15.01 -2.62
C PRO A 295 4.33 14.85 -4.15
N THR A 296 3.17 14.95 -4.81
CA THR A 296 3.09 14.92 -6.29
C THR A 296 3.89 16.05 -6.93
N ARG A 297 3.71 17.29 -6.45
CA ARG A 297 4.49 18.46 -6.89
C ARG A 297 5.97 18.28 -6.60
N GLN A 298 6.31 17.72 -5.45
CA GLN A 298 7.70 17.47 -5.07
C GLN A 298 8.36 16.47 -6.03
N ALA A 299 7.71 15.34 -6.32
CA ALA A 299 8.25 14.34 -7.25
C ALA A 299 8.41 14.89 -8.67
N MET A 300 7.41 15.63 -9.18
CA MET A 300 7.53 16.29 -10.48
C MET A 300 8.69 17.29 -10.52
N LYS A 301 8.84 18.10 -9.46
CA LYS A 301 9.94 19.07 -9.35
C LYS A 301 11.31 18.39 -9.28
N ASP A 302 11.44 17.33 -8.50
CA ASP A 302 12.69 16.57 -8.35
C ASP A 302 13.10 15.90 -9.66
N ALA A 303 12.12 15.49 -10.48
CA ALA A 303 12.35 14.99 -11.84
C ALA A 303 12.54 16.11 -12.89
N GLY A 304 12.49 17.39 -12.49
CA GLY A 304 12.64 18.53 -13.41
C GLY A 304 11.43 18.79 -14.32
N LEU A 305 10.27 18.23 -14.01
CA LEU A 305 9.06 18.30 -14.83
C LEU A 305 8.13 19.44 -14.42
N LYS A 306 7.43 19.99 -15.40
CA LYS A 306 6.31 20.91 -15.25
C LYS A 306 5.00 20.21 -15.55
N LYS A 307 3.90 20.88 -15.20
CA LYS A 307 2.55 20.45 -15.57
C LYS A 307 2.44 20.29 -17.09
N GLY A 308 2.00 19.12 -17.53
CA GLY A 308 1.84 18.74 -18.93
C GLY A 308 3.04 18.00 -19.55
N ASP A 309 4.18 17.97 -18.85
CA ASP A 309 5.41 17.31 -19.35
C ASP A 309 5.36 15.78 -19.24
N VAL A 310 4.52 15.23 -18.36
CA VAL A 310 4.29 13.77 -18.28
C VAL A 310 3.48 13.30 -19.49
N ASP A 311 3.82 12.14 -20.04
CA ASP A 311 3.09 11.55 -21.17
C ASP A 311 1.83 10.81 -20.69
N LYS A 312 1.95 10.12 -19.55
CA LYS A 312 0.87 9.34 -18.93
C LYS A 312 0.83 9.51 -17.42
N VAL A 313 -0.39 9.50 -16.90
CA VAL A 313 -0.67 9.39 -15.46
C VAL A 313 -1.26 8.01 -15.21
N ILE A 314 -0.59 7.19 -14.41
CA ILE A 314 -1.02 5.86 -14.01
C ILE A 314 -1.58 5.94 -12.59
N LEU A 315 -2.84 5.53 -12.40
CA LEU A 315 -3.46 5.46 -11.08
C LEU A 315 -3.37 4.04 -10.52
N VAL A 316 -2.96 3.93 -9.26
CA VAL A 316 -2.80 2.66 -8.55
C VAL A 316 -3.48 2.78 -7.18
N GLY A 317 -4.06 1.67 -6.71
CA GLY A 317 -4.74 1.61 -5.42
C GLY A 317 -6.20 2.06 -5.47
N GLY A 318 -7.06 1.34 -4.75
CA GLY A 318 -8.51 1.51 -4.83
C GLY A 318 -9.03 2.91 -4.47
N SER A 319 -8.32 3.67 -3.63
CA SER A 319 -8.75 5.02 -3.26
C SER A 319 -8.60 6.04 -4.40
N THR A 320 -7.87 5.70 -5.48
CA THR A 320 -7.82 6.50 -6.72
C THR A 320 -9.11 6.44 -7.53
N ARG A 321 -10.05 5.55 -7.19
CA ARG A 321 -11.38 5.48 -7.80
C ARG A 321 -12.29 6.66 -7.41
N VAL A 322 -11.93 7.40 -6.36
CA VAL A 322 -12.66 8.59 -5.92
C VAL A 322 -12.55 9.69 -6.99
N PRO A 323 -13.67 10.22 -7.53
CA PRO A 323 -13.65 11.20 -8.62
C PRO A 323 -12.82 12.45 -8.32
N ALA A 324 -13.00 13.07 -7.15
CA ALA A 324 -12.20 14.23 -6.75
C ALA A 324 -10.68 13.97 -6.69
N VAL A 325 -10.25 12.71 -6.44
CA VAL A 325 -8.82 12.36 -6.50
C VAL A 325 -8.34 12.38 -7.95
N GLN A 326 -9.10 11.80 -8.88
CA GLN A 326 -8.75 11.79 -10.31
C GLN A 326 -8.68 13.20 -10.88
N GLU A 327 -9.65 14.05 -10.54
CA GLU A 327 -9.70 15.45 -10.96
C GLU A 327 -8.51 16.25 -10.41
N ALA A 328 -8.15 16.04 -9.15
CA ALA A 328 -7.00 16.69 -8.53
C ALA A 328 -5.69 16.30 -9.23
N VAL A 329 -5.49 15.00 -9.47
CA VAL A 329 -4.28 14.50 -10.17
C VAL A 329 -4.23 15.02 -11.60
N GLU A 330 -5.34 14.98 -12.35
CA GLU A 330 -5.39 15.53 -13.71
C GLU A 330 -5.06 17.03 -13.75
N LYS A 331 -5.60 17.78 -12.78
CA LYS A 331 -5.31 19.21 -12.65
C LYS A 331 -3.85 19.47 -12.31
N GLU A 332 -3.22 18.65 -11.48
CA GLU A 332 -1.82 18.83 -11.08
C GLU A 332 -0.85 18.41 -12.19
N ALA A 333 -1.03 17.21 -12.73
CA ALA A 333 -0.18 16.64 -13.77
C ALA A 333 -0.41 17.27 -15.16
N GLY A 334 -1.62 17.80 -15.43
CA GLY A 334 -2.00 18.37 -16.72
C GLY A 334 -2.35 17.34 -17.78
N LYS A 335 -2.58 16.09 -17.38
CA LYS A 335 -2.97 14.97 -18.25
C LYS A 335 -4.02 14.11 -17.58
N PRO A 336 -5.01 13.59 -18.33
CA PRO A 336 -5.99 12.69 -17.77
C PRO A 336 -5.36 11.35 -17.38
N PRO A 337 -5.88 10.69 -16.32
CA PRO A 337 -5.50 9.34 -15.95
C PRO A 337 -5.65 8.33 -17.10
N TYR A 338 -4.64 7.48 -17.26
CA TYR A 338 -4.68 6.32 -18.15
C TYR A 338 -5.61 5.24 -17.58
N LYS A 339 -6.51 4.72 -18.42
CA LYS A 339 -7.54 3.75 -18.02
C LYS A 339 -7.24 2.29 -18.40
N GLY A 340 -6.11 2.04 -19.07
CA GLY A 340 -5.79 0.71 -19.61
C GLY A 340 -5.11 -0.23 -18.62
N ILE A 341 -5.08 0.09 -17.34
CA ILE A 341 -4.52 -0.76 -16.29
C ILE A 341 -5.49 -0.81 -15.11
N ASN A 342 -5.64 -1.99 -14.49
CA ASN A 342 -6.47 -2.14 -13.31
C ASN A 342 -5.69 -1.67 -12.07
N PRO A 343 -6.15 -0.61 -11.36
CA PRO A 343 -5.42 -0.04 -10.23
C PRO A 343 -5.27 -1.01 -9.05
N ASP A 344 -6.11 -2.03 -8.94
CA ASP A 344 -6.10 -3.00 -7.83
C ASP A 344 -5.22 -4.23 -8.11
N GLU A 345 -4.70 -4.37 -9.33
CA GLU A 345 -3.98 -5.57 -9.80
C GLU A 345 -2.59 -5.27 -10.36
N ALA A 346 -2.38 -4.04 -10.87
CA ALA A 346 -1.15 -3.58 -11.51
C ALA A 346 0.12 -3.93 -10.72
N VAL A 347 0.07 -3.72 -9.41
CA VAL A 347 1.20 -3.93 -8.50
C VAL A 347 1.58 -5.40 -8.42
N ALA A 348 0.60 -6.30 -8.25
CA ALA A 348 0.85 -7.74 -8.19
C ALA A 348 1.34 -8.28 -9.54
N MET A 349 0.74 -7.81 -10.65
CA MET A 349 1.19 -8.17 -12.00
C MET A 349 2.64 -7.75 -12.24
N GLY A 350 3.01 -6.53 -11.82
CA GLY A 350 4.39 -6.06 -11.87
C GLY A 350 5.35 -6.88 -11.03
N ALA A 351 4.94 -7.25 -9.82
CA ALA A 351 5.73 -8.14 -8.97
C ALA A 351 5.94 -9.52 -9.62
N ALA A 352 4.93 -10.04 -10.35
CA ALA A 352 5.03 -11.30 -11.07
C ALA A 352 5.97 -11.19 -12.30
N LEU A 353 5.94 -10.08 -13.03
CA LEU A 353 6.91 -9.79 -14.10
C LEU A 353 8.33 -9.74 -13.54
N GLN A 354 8.54 -9.04 -12.43
CA GLN A 354 9.83 -8.99 -11.76
C GLN A 354 10.30 -10.38 -11.29
N ALA A 355 9.37 -11.22 -10.84
CA ALA A 355 9.63 -12.62 -10.48
C ALA A 355 10.06 -13.44 -11.70
N GLY A 356 9.39 -13.28 -12.84
CA GLY A 356 9.74 -13.90 -14.12
C GLY A 356 11.14 -13.52 -14.60
N ILE A 357 11.48 -12.23 -14.54
CA ILE A 357 12.82 -11.72 -14.89
C ILE A 357 13.90 -12.36 -14.01
N ILE A 358 13.69 -12.45 -12.70
CA ILE A 358 14.65 -13.07 -11.77
C ILE A 358 14.79 -14.57 -12.01
N ALA A 359 13.68 -15.25 -12.35
CA ALA A 359 13.66 -16.67 -12.64
C ALA A 359 14.26 -17.02 -14.02
N GLY A 360 14.47 -16.03 -14.89
CA GLY A 360 14.91 -16.22 -16.27
C GLY A 360 13.86 -16.92 -17.12
N ASP A 361 12.57 -16.58 -16.94
CA ASP A 361 11.48 -17.10 -17.77
C ASP A 361 11.60 -16.55 -19.20
N GLU A 362 11.83 -17.43 -20.18
CA GLU A 362 12.02 -17.06 -21.60
C GLU A 362 10.81 -16.32 -22.20
N GLY A 363 9.63 -16.44 -21.61
CA GLY A 363 8.43 -15.73 -22.04
C GLY A 363 8.36 -14.27 -21.57
N VAL A 364 9.22 -13.85 -20.65
CA VAL A 364 9.17 -12.50 -20.05
C VAL A 364 10.28 -11.64 -20.63
N SER A 365 9.92 -10.43 -21.07
CA SER A 365 10.88 -9.46 -21.61
C SER A 365 11.96 -9.11 -20.58
N ASP A 366 13.22 -9.12 -21.01
CA ASP A 366 14.38 -8.79 -20.17
C ASP A 366 14.52 -7.27 -19.98
N ILE A 367 13.70 -6.74 -19.07
CA ILE A 367 13.64 -5.31 -18.75
C ILE A 367 14.65 -4.97 -17.66
N LEU A 368 15.48 -3.97 -17.92
CA LEU A 368 16.37 -3.41 -16.90
C LEU A 368 15.61 -2.40 -16.03
N LEU A 369 15.57 -2.67 -14.74
CA LEU A 369 14.93 -1.81 -13.76
C LEU A 369 15.98 -1.01 -12.98
N LEU A 370 15.91 0.33 -13.06
CA LEU A 370 16.76 1.26 -12.34
C LEU A 370 15.91 2.00 -11.31
N ASP A 371 16.00 1.61 -10.04
CA ASP A 371 15.27 2.24 -8.94
C ASP A 371 16.14 3.28 -8.20
N VAL A 372 15.57 4.02 -7.26
CA VAL A 372 16.27 5.06 -6.47
C VAL A 372 16.04 4.90 -4.97
N THR A 373 16.92 5.48 -4.15
CA THR A 373 16.63 5.62 -2.70
C THR A 373 15.61 6.73 -2.45
N PRO A 374 14.52 6.50 -1.71
CA PRO A 374 13.48 7.50 -1.46
C PRO A 374 13.90 8.58 -0.45
N LEU A 375 14.90 8.27 0.38
CA LEU A 375 15.33 9.10 1.50
C LEU A 375 16.83 9.39 1.41
N THR A 376 17.21 10.57 1.90
CA THR A 376 18.61 10.93 2.08
C THR A 376 19.20 10.11 3.22
N LEU A 377 20.25 9.34 2.94
CA LEU A 377 21.04 8.63 3.93
C LEU A 377 22.15 9.57 4.42
N GLY A 378 22.28 9.73 5.72
CA GLY A 378 23.32 10.55 6.33
C GLY A 378 24.00 9.83 7.48
N ILE A 379 24.90 10.54 8.14
CA ILE A 379 25.40 10.15 9.46
C ILE A 379 25.38 11.37 10.39
N GLU A 380 25.23 11.12 11.68
CA GLU A 380 25.40 12.16 12.70
C GLU A 380 26.90 12.50 12.86
N THR A 381 27.21 13.79 12.85
CA THR A 381 28.57 14.32 13.03
C THR A 381 28.63 15.27 14.23
N LEU A 382 29.84 15.70 14.59
CA LEU A 382 30.08 16.55 15.75
C LEU A 382 29.11 17.73 15.81
N GLY A 383 28.45 17.90 16.96
CA GLY A 383 27.43 18.94 17.15
C GLY A 383 26.00 18.49 16.82
N GLY A 384 25.76 17.20 16.57
CA GLY A 384 24.43 16.67 16.27
C GLY A 384 23.92 17.04 14.88
N VAL A 385 24.84 17.27 13.94
CA VAL A 385 24.52 17.68 12.57
C VAL A 385 24.49 16.46 11.66
N MET A 386 23.43 16.33 10.85
CA MET A 386 23.35 15.31 9.81
C MET A 386 24.25 15.70 8.63
N THR A 387 25.23 14.85 8.32
CA THR A 387 26.04 14.96 7.11
C THR A 387 25.51 13.99 6.07
N THR A 388 25.10 14.51 4.91
CA THR A 388 24.52 13.71 3.83
C THR A 388 25.57 12.82 3.17
N MET A 389 25.29 11.51 3.14
CA MET A 389 26.08 10.51 2.43
C MET A 389 25.43 10.18 1.09
N ILE A 390 24.19 9.74 1.03
CA ILE A 390 23.53 9.44 -0.25
C ILE A 390 22.28 10.28 -0.33
N GLU A 391 22.22 11.18 -1.32
CA GLU A 391 21.05 12.02 -1.53
C GLU A 391 19.84 11.17 -1.91
N ARG A 392 18.64 11.60 -1.51
CA ARG A 392 17.40 11.02 -2.04
C ARG A 392 17.38 11.07 -3.57
N ASN A 393 16.65 10.16 -4.17
CA ASN A 393 16.56 9.93 -5.62
C ASN A 393 17.89 9.49 -6.29
N THR A 394 18.93 9.12 -5.52
CA THR A 394 20.12 8.48 -6.11
C THR A 394 19.76 7.07 -6.60
N THR A 395 20.09 6.76 -7.86
CA THR A 395 19.90 5.44 -8.48
C THR A 395 20.60 4.34 -7.69
N ILE A 396 19.93 3.21 -7.45
CA ILE A 396 20.45 2.07 -6.70
C ILE A 396 20.67 0.85 -7.61
N PRO A 397 21.73 0.04 -7.37
CA PRO A 397 22.67 0.11 -6.24
C PRO A 397 23.68 1.28 -6.34
N ALA A 398 23.90 1.97 -5.21
CA ALA A 398 24.86 3.09 -5.10
C ALA A 398 25.87 2.84 -3.97
N ARG A 399 27.01 3.52 -4.06
CA ARG A 399 28.13 3.39 -3.10
C ARG A 399 28.81 4.75 -2.93
N ARG A 400 28.98 5.22 -1.69
CA ARG A 400 29.78 6.42 -1.35
C ARG A 400 30.76 6.10 -0.23
N TYR A 401 31.93 6.75 -0.28
CA TYR A 401 32.94 6.75 0.77
C TYR A 401 33.29 8.15 1.20
N GLU A 402 33.55 8.30 2.49
CA GLU A 402 34.09 9.53 3.07
C GLU A 402 35.00 9.16 4.23
N ILE A 403 36.09 9.91 4.39
CA ILE A 403 37.08 9.65 5.45
C ILE A 403 36.75 10.56 6.63
N TYR A 404 36.43 9.96 7.77
CA TYR A 404 36.22 10.65 9.03
C TYR A 404 37.42 10.48 9.97
N SER A 405 37.54 11.37 10.95
CA SER A 405 38.60 11.32 11.97
C SER A 405 38.02 11.60 13.36
N THR A 406 38.85 11.43 14.38
CA THR A 406 38.49 11.64 15.78
C THR A 406 38.19 13.12 16.05
N ALA A 407 37.20 13.38 16.88
CA ALA A 407 36.80 14.74 17.28
C ALA A 407 37.61 15.27 18.47
N SER A 408 38.33 14.41 19.20
CA SER A 408 39.17 14.78 20.34
C SER A 408 40.48 13.99 20.39
N ASP A 409 41.46 14.56 21.08
CA ASP A 409 42.74 13.90 21.32
C ASP A 409 42.55 12.60 22.13
N ASN A 410 43.26 11.54 21.74
CA ASN A 410 43.17 10.20 22.33
C ASN A 410 41.77 9.56 22.35
N GLN A 411 40.86 9.94 21.43
CA GLN A 411 39.54 9.30 21.32
C GLN A 411 39.70 7.80 20.98
N PRO A 412 39.24 6.87 21.85
CA PRO A 412 39.54 5.44 21.72
C PRO A 412 38.65 4.69 20.72
N ALA A 413 37.49 5.27 20.37
CA ALA A 413 36.54 4.67 19.45
C ALA A 413 35.72 5.76 18.73
N VAL A 414 35.26 5.43 17.52
CA VAL A 414 34.31 6.24 16.76
C VAL A 414 32.98 5.50 16.72
N GLU A 415 31.91 6.18 17.09
CA GLU A 415 30.54 5.69 16.92
C GLU A 415 29.96 6.34 15.66
N ILE A 416 29.37 5.52 14.78
CA ILE A 416 28.69 6.00 13.57
C ILE A 416 27.20 5.76 13.76
N HIS A 417 26.46 6.84 13.93
CA HIS A 417 25.01 6.84 13.94
C HIS A 417 24.52 7.16 12.52
N VAL A 418 23.91 6.18 11.88
CA VAL A 418 23.40 6.23 10.50
C VAL A 418 21.94 6.65 10.48
#